data_AF-A0A087AM35-F1
#
_entry.id   AF-A0A087AM35-F1
#
_cell.length_a   1.000
_cell.length_b   1.000
_cell.length_c   1.000
_cell.angle_alpha   90.00
_cell.angle_beta   90.00
_cell.angle_gamma   90.00
#
_symmetry.space_group_name_H-M   'P 1'
#
loop_
_entity.id
_entity.type
_entity.pdbx_description
1 polymer ?
#
loop_
_entity_poly.entity_id
_entity_poly.type
_entity_poly.pdbx_seq_one_letter_code
_entity_poly.pdbx_strand_id
1 'polypeptide(L)'
;MPSDTSQSLFLYSTTVSDVGTVRSNNQDSSFAGEHLVAICDGMGGHAGGDTASTIAIRSLAHIERDDTKLDVHSCATMMETSVLAAHDAIVGKAKRERKLAGMGTTVTAVALVEGYWVLAHIGDSRAYLLRDGHLVRMTQDHSYVQHLINTGRITEAEARNHPQRNVVMRVLGDFDIDPRPDIAIRKAHAADRWLLCSDGLSGVLEDSTIQEILSTVADQGECAQQLVAMALRAGSTDNVTAVIADATLALDADAFDLPHQTPLVGGAASASLEPIADIINEPVSTAPALRSGKDSPAQRAAALTQEAHEAAVQHTVQPSTVREETGDLQEPDTGEIPVVQKRDGRLTADPNDPDVAKAIHREHDKRERISRAKVVRARILIALGIVAMLIALAGAAVGGYLWSQTQYYLGVADGQMAIYQGVPTNLFGLELSHPVERTGLDVDDLPENWRTQLDRGIVFDDLDDARAHAEQIEQESRALAQQSQDDGESSEDAKTKDTDTKGDTTDDAKSADSKSNGTKTSEQQDGGER
;
A
#
# COMPACT_ATOMS: atom_id res chain seq x y z
N MET A 1 -2.68 42.25 48.05
CA MET A 1 -2.69 40.96 47.35
C MET A 1 -3.84 41.01 46.35
N PRO A 2 -3.61 41.19 45.05
CA PRO A 2 -4.68 40.98 44.09
C PRO A 2 -4.96 39.47 44.07
N SER A 3 -6.23 39.09 44.19
CA SER A 3 -6.72 37.74 44.01
C SER A 3 -6.41 37.29 42.58
N ASP A 4 -5.51 36.32 42.43
CA ASP A 4 -5.25 35.64 41.17
C ASP A 4 -6.45 34.76 40.84
N THR A 5 -7.49 35.35 40.24
CA THR A 5 -8.56 34.60 39.60
C THR A 5 -7.94 33.97 38.36
N SER A 6 -7.30 32.81 38.52
CA SER A 6 -6.82 32.01 37.42
C SER A 6 -8.02 31.64 36.55
N GLN A 7 -8.17 32.30 35.41
CA GLN A 7 -9.20 31.95 34.44
C GLN A 7 -8.97 30.50 33.99
N SER A 8 -10.01 29.67 34.04
CA SER A 8 -9.91 28.28 33.62
C SER A 8 -9.73 28.20 32.11
N LEU A 9 -8.79 27.36 31.68
CA LEU A 9 -8.54 27.06 30.28
C LEU A 9 -9.28 25.78 29.90
N PHE A 10 -9.88 25.78 28.71
CA PHE A 10 -10.56 24.64 28.10
C PHE A 10 -9.84 24.24 26.82
N LEU A 11 -9.77 22.93 26.58
CA LEU A 11 -9.24 22.38 25.35
C LEU A 11 -10.37 22.27 24.33
N TYR A 12 -10.15 22.77 23.13
CA TYR A 12 -10.90 22.36 21.96
C TYR A 12 -9.98 21.65 21.01
N SER A 13 -10.44 20.54 20.45
CA SER A 13 -9.56 19.74 19.62
C SER A 13 -10.26 19.19 18.39
N THR A 14 -9.47 18.84 17.38
CA THR A 14 -9.98 18.10 16.23
C THR A 14 -8.92 17.17 15.72
N THR A 15 -9.31 16.17 14.96
CA THR A 15 -8.37 15.31 14.26
C THR A 15 -8.84 14.98 12.87
N VAL A 16 -7.89 14.86 11.95
CA VAL A 16 -8.09 14.38 10.58
C VAL A 16 -7.00 13.35 10.30
N SER A 17 -7.40 12.21 9.77
CA SER A 17 -6.49 11.11 9.42
C SER A 17 -6.87 10.57 8.05
N ASP A 18 -5.87 10.37 7.20
CA ASP A 18 -6.03 9.83 5.85
C ASP A 18 -5.05 8.68 5.62
N VAL A 19 -5.49 7.66 4.86
CA VAL A 19 -4.69 6.48 4.52
C VAL A 19 -3.48 6.82 3.65
N GLY A 20 -3.50 7.94 2.94
CA GLY A 20 -2.45 8.31 2.00
C GLY A 20 -2.63 7.68 0.64
N THR A 21 -1.67 7.92 -0.25
CA THR A 21 -1.78 7.54 -1.66
C THR A 21 -1.19 6.15 -1.98
N VAL A 22 -0.36 5.61 -1.08
CA VAL A 22 0.44 4.39 -1.33
C VAL A 22 0.05 3.24 -0.41
N ARG A 23 -0.29 3.52 0.86
CA ARG A 23 -0.61 2.47 1.84
C ARG A 23 -1.99 1.87 1.55
N SER A 24 -2.16 0.58 1.86
CA SER A 24 -3.43 -0.14 1.68
C SER A 24 -4.40 0.03 2.84
N ASN A 25 -3.88 0.36 4.03
CA ASN A 25 -4.66 0.58 5.24
C ASN A 25 -4.07 1.74 6.03
N ASN A 26 -4.90 2.32 6.88
CA ASN A 26 -4.49 3.32 7.83
C ASN A 26 -4.08 2.62 9.14
N GLN A 27 -2.82 2.73 9.51
CA GLN A 27 -2.25 2.20 10.74
C GLN A 27 -2.06 3.29 11.81
N ASP A 28 -2.24 4.56 11.45
CA ASP A 28 -2.34 5.65 12.42
C ASP A 28 -3.64 5.53 13.22
N SER A 29 -3.62 5.98 14.47
CA SER A 29 -4.81 6.22 15.29
C SER A 29 -4.69 7.54 16.00
N SER A 30 -5.79 8.26 16.15
CA SER A 30 -5.81 9.53 16.87
C SER A 30 -7.05 9.68 17.76
N PHE A 31 -6.90 10.51 18.78
CA PHE A 31 -7.94 10.87 19.74
C PHE A 31 -7.91 12.38 19.98
N ALA A 32 -9.08 13.01 19.98
CA ALA A 32 -9.26 14.43 20.20
C ALA A 32 -10.47 14.69 21.10
N GLY A 33 -10.21 14.88 22.39
CA GLY A 33 -11.20 15.22 23.42
C GLY A 33 -11.04 16.63 24.01
N GLU A 34 -11.70 16.86 25.13
CA GLU A 34 -11.74 18.07 25.96
C GLU A 34 -10.62 18.14 27.00
N HIS A 35 -9.97 17.01 27.29
CA HIS A 35 -8.84 16.97 28.23
C HIS A 35 -7.58 16.37 27.62
N LEU A 36 -7.74 15.43 26.67
CA LEU A 36 -6.66 14.70 26.04
C LEU A 36 -6.71 14.80 24.52
N VAL A 37 -5.54 15.05 23.91
CA VAL A 37 -5.28 14.77 22.49
C VAL A 37 -4.14 13.77 22.36
N ALA A 38 -4.26 12.83 21.42
CA ALA A 38 -3.23 11.83 21.18
C ALA A 38 -3.15 11.40 19.71
N ILE A 39 -1.95 11.01 19.29
CA ILE A 39 -1.67 10.35 18.03
C ILE A 39 -0.76 9.15 18.27
N CYS A 40 -1.03 8.05 17.58
CA CYS A 40 -0.25 6.83 17.61
C CYS A 40 -0.05 6.35 16.17
N ASP A 41 1.19 6.30 15.71
CA ASP A 41 1.57 5.78 14.39
C ASP A 41 1.88 4.29 14.52
N GLY A 42 1.10 3.45 13.85
CA GLY A 42 1.15 2.00 13.99
C GLY A 42 2.14 1.37 13.02
N MET A 43 3.10 0.61 13.55
CA MET A 43 4.07 -0.14 12.76
C MET A 43 3.93 -1.66 12.93
N GLY A 44 4.32 -2.39 11.90
CA GLY A 44 4.16 -3.83 11.81
C GLY A 44 3.43 -4.20 10.52
N GLY A 45 3.70 -5.39 9.96
CA GLY A 45 3.08 -5.83 8.70
C GLY A 45 1.55 -5.71 8.72
N HIS A 46 0.90 -5.81 7.56
CA HIS A 46 -0.50 -5.45 7.27
C HIS A 46 -1.53 -5.33 8.44
N ALA A 47 -1.59 -6.23 9.43
CA ALA A 47 -2.55 -6.19 10.56
C ALA A 47 -1.95 -5.93 11.96
N GLY A 48 -0.66 -5.62 12.06
CA GLY A 48 0.02 -5.37 13.34
C GLY A 48 -0.10 -3.93 13.80
N GLY A 49 0.21 -2.98 12.91
CA GLY A 49 0.27 -1.56 13.24
C GLY A 49 -1.07 -0.95 13.66
N ASP A 50 -2.13 -1.24 12.90
CA ASP A 50 -3.52 -0.81 13.21
C ASP A 50 -3.98 -1.28 14.60
N THR A 51 -3.66 -2.52 14.94
CA THR A 51 -3.96 -3.10 16.25
C THR A 51 -3.15 -2.42 17.36
N ALA A 52 -1.87 -2.19 17.14
CA ALA A 52 -1.00 -1.57 18.15
C ALA A 52 -1.42 -0.13 18.45
N SER A 53 -1.62 0.71 17.42
CA SER A 53 -2.03 2.10 17.59
C SER A 53 -3.42 2.22 18.24
N THR A 54 -4.35 1.33 17.87
CA THR A 54 -5.68 1.27 18.51
C THR A 54 -5.59 0.90 20.01
N ILE A 55 -4.73 -0.06 20.37
CA ILE A 55 -4.52 -0.41 21.79
C ILE A 55 -3.95 0.78 22.57
N ALA A 56 -3.01 1.52 22.00
CA ALA A 56 -2.40 2.68 22.64
C ALA A 56 -3.41 3.80 22.91
N ILE A 57 -4.22 4.20 21.90
CA ILE A 57 -5.29 5.19 22.08
C ILE A 57 -6.28 4.73 23.15
N ARG A 58 -6.71 3.47 23.09
CA ARG A 58 -7.66 2.92 24.07
C ARG A 58 -7.11 2.95 25.50
N SER A 59 -5.83 2.65 25.67
CA SER A 59 -5.18 2.70 26.99
C SER A 59 -5.07 4.13 27.53
N LEU A 60 -5.00 5.15 26.67
CA LEU A 60 -4.93 6.56 27.08
C LEU A 60 -6.30 7.20 27.28
N ALA A 61 -7.35 6.71 26.61
CA ALA A 61 -8.67 7.34 26.58
C ALA A 61 -9.27 7.64 27.97
N HIS A 62 -8.95 6.85 29.00
CA HIS A 62 -9.48 7.10 30.36
C HIS A 62 -9.00 8.41 31.00
N ILE A 63 -7.94 9.03 30.49
CA ILE A 63 -7.47 10.36 30.92
C ILE A 63 -8.50 11.44 30.58
N GLU A 64 -9.37 11.19 29.60
CA GLU A 64 -10.45 12.09 29.22
C GLU A 64 -11.55 12.23 30.28
N ARG A 65 -11.67 11.27 31.22
CA ARG A 65 -12.75 11.30 32.22
C ARG A 65 -12.63 12.50 33.18
N ASP A 66 -13.71 13.25 33.33
CA ASP A 66 -13.83 14.37 34.29
C ASP A 66 -14.01 13.89 35.76
N ASP A 67 -14.25 12.59 35.97
CA ASP A 67 -14.51 11.98 37.30
C ASP A 67 -13.37 12.21 38.32
N THR A 68 -12.16 12.46 37.81
CA THR A 68 -10.97 12.67 38.62
C THR A 68 -10.45 14.08 38.44
N LYS A 69 -10.59 14.92 39.48
CA LYS A 69 -9.79 16.14 39.63
C LYS A 69 -8.32 15.75 39.76
N LEU A 70 -7.68 15.55 38.62
CA LEU A 70 -6.27 15.22 38.51
C LEU A 70 -5.47 16.49 38.74
N ASP A 71 -4.56 16.47 39.71
CA ASP A 71 -3.49 17.45 39.71
C ASP A 71 -2.49 17.14 38.58
N VAL A 72 -1.64 18.12 38.26
CA VAL A 72 -0.68 18.03 37.17
C VAL A 72 0.27 16.83 37.30
N HIS A 73 0.71 16.48 38.52
CA HIS A 73 1.66 15.37 38.73
C HIS A 73 0.97 14.01 38.65
N SER A 74 -0.26 13.93 39.15
CA SER A 74 -1.14 12.77 39.03
C SER A 74 -1.47 12.49 37.56
N CYS A 75 -1.76 13.52 36.76
CA CYS A 75 -1.95 13.41 35.31
C CYS A 75 -0.68 12.90 34.61
N ALA A 76 0.49 13.46 34.92
CA ALA A 76 1.77 13.00 34.36
C ALA A 76 2.05 11.51 34.67
N THR A 77 1.83 11.10 35.93
CA THR A 77 2.00 9.71 36.36
C THR A 77 0.98 8.79 35.69
N MET A 78 -0.27 9.25 35.52
CA MET A 78 -1.31 8.53 34.81
C MET A 78 -0.93 8.34 33.34
N MET A 79 -0.48 9.39 32.64
CA MET A 79 -0.01 9.28 31.26
C MET A 79 1.15 8.27 31.13
N GLU A 80 2.16 8.35 31.99
CA GLU A 80 3.29 7.41 32.00
C GLU A 80 2.81 5.97 32.20
N THR A 81 1.99 5.73 33.23
CA THR A 81 1.46 4.39 33.56
C THR A 81 0.56 3.85 32.44
N SER A 82 -0.22 4.71 31.78
CA SER A 82 -1.08 4.35 30.65
C SER A 82 -0.29 3.91 29.42
N VAL A 83 0.81 4.60 29.13
CA VAL A 83 1.74 4.24 28.05
C VAL A 83 2.39 2.88 28.33
N LEU A 84 2.83 2.64 29.58
CA LEU A 84 3.38 1.35 29.97
C LEU A 84 2.34 0.22 29.95
N ALA A 85 1.11 0.49 30.35
CA ALA A 85 0.00 -0.47 30.24
C ALA A 85 -0.32 -0.78 28.77
N ALA A 86 -0.25 0.22 27.87
CA ALA A 86 -0.37 0.01 26.44
C ALA A 86 0.75 -0.89 25.91
N HIS A 87 2.00 -0.66 26.32
CA HIS A 87 3.14 -1.52 25.98
C HIS A 87 2.86 -2.98 26.36
N ASP A 88 2.49 -3.24 27.62
CA ASP A 88 2.21 -4.58 28.12
C ASP A 88 1.05 -5.26 27.36
N ALA A 89 0.01 -4.50 27.03
CA ALA A 89 -1.12 -4.99 26.24
C ALA A 89 -0.71 -5.36 24.80
N ILE A 90 0.14 -4.56 24.16
CA ILE A 90 0.68 -4.82 22.82
C ILE A 90 1.58 -6.07 22.87
N VAL A 91 2.55 -6.12 23.77
CA VAL A 91 3.44 -7.28 23.95
C VAL A 91 2.64 -8.56 24.23
N GLY A 92 1.66 -8.48 25.13
CA GLY A 92 0.79 -9.61 25.46
C GLY A 92 -0.01 -10.11 24.27
N LYS A 93 -0.52 -9.22 23.42
CA LYS A 93 -1.27 -9.59 22.22
C LYS A 93 -0.35 -10.16 21.12
N ALA A 94 0.82 -9.56 20.89
CA ALA A 94 1.82 -10.05 19.93
C ALA A 94 2.29 -11.48 20.27
N LYS A 95 2.47 -11.78 21.56
CA LYS A 95 2.85 -13.12 22.04
C LYS A 95 1.76 -14.17 21.84
N ARG A 96 0.48 -13.79 21.97
CA ARG A 96 -0.66 -14.71 21.76
C ARG A 96 -0.95 -14.97 20.28
N GLU A 97 -0.78 -13.95 19.44
CA GLU A 97 -1.12 -14.01 18.02
C GLU A 97 0.13 -13.85 17.16
N ARG A 98 0.73 -14.96 16.71
CA ARG A 98 1.99 -14.95 15.95
C ARG A 98 1.96 -14.11 14.66
N LYS A 99 0.77 -13.88 14.08
CA LYS A 99 0.59 -12.98 12.92
C LYS A 99 0.81 -11.49 13.24
N LEU A 100 0.77 -11.12 14.53
CA LEU A 100 0.98 -9.77 15.06
C LEU A 100 2.40 -9.62 15.64
N ALA A 101 3.29 -10.59 15.43
CA ALA A 101 4.66 -10.50 15.90
C ALA A 101 5.36 -9.29 15.27
N GLY A 102 6.10 -8.53 16.10
CA GLY A 102 6.76 -7.31 15.67
C GLY A 102 5.81 -6.12 15.44
N MET A 103 4.56 -6.18 15.92
CA MET A 103 3.72 -4.99 15.98
C MET A 103 4.24 -4.01 17.02
N GLY A 104 4.09 -2.73 16.72
CA GLY A 104 4.39 -1.65 17.64
C GLY A 104 3.72 -0.35 17.22
N THR A 105 3.86 0.68 18.03
CA THR A 105 3.32 1.99 17.72
C THR A 105 4.08 3.10 18.43
N THR A 106 4.12 4.28 17.83
CA THR A 106 4.50 5.52 18.52
C THR A 106 3.36 5.97 19.42
N VAL A 107 3.65 6.85 20.37
CA VAL A 107 2.65 7.59 21.13
C VAL A 107 3.13 9.02 21.30
N THR A 108 2.29 9.99 20.92
CA THR A 108 2.46 11.39 21.32
C THR A 108 1.11 11.88 21.82
N ALA A 109 1.05 12.31 23.08
CA ALA A 109 -0.18 12.73 23.72
C ALA A 109 0.05 14.02 24.52
N VAL A 110 -0.93 14.92 24.51
CA VAL A 110 -0.94 16.16 25.28
C VAL A 110 -2.25 16.25 26.04
N ALA A 111 -2.18 16.54 27.34
CA ALA A 111 -3.33 16.80 28.19
C ALA A 111 -3.31 18.22 28.77
N LEU A 112 -4.48 18.84 28.91
CA LEU A 112 -4.67 20.12 29.59
C LEU A 112 -5.25 19.89 30.98
N VAL A 113 -4.49 20.21 32.02
CA VAL A 113 -4.89 19.98 33.42
C VAL A 113 -4.44 21.13 34.30
N GLU A 114 -5.36 21.71 35.07
CA GLU A 114 -5.11 22.84 36.00
C GLU A 114 -4.30 24.02 35.37
N GLY A 115 -4.49 24.29 34.08
CA GLY A 115 -3.74 25.34 33.37
C GLY A 115 -2.29 24.97 33.02
N TYR A 116 -1.99 23.68 32.98
CA TYR A 116 -0.71 23.12 32.52
C TYR A 116 -0.94 22.13 31.39
N TRP A 117 -0.03 22.16 30.43
CA TRP A 117 0.14 21.12 29.42
C TRP A 117 1.03 20.01 29.98
N VAL A 118 0.57 18.78 29.87
CA VAL A 118 1.35 17.57 30.15
C VAL A 118 1.52 16.81 28.84
N LEU A 119 2.76 16.69 28.37
CA LEU A 119 3.14 15.97 27.15
C LEU A 119 3.74 14.62 27.53
N ALA A 120 3.30 13.55 26.88
CA ALA A 120 3.94 12.24 26.87
C ALA A 120 4.32 11.84 25.45
N HIS A 121 5.57 11.43 25.24
CA HIS A 121 6.08 11.14 23.90
C HIS A 121 7.01 9.93 23.84
N ILE A 122 6.78 9.06 22.87
CA ILE A 122 7.67 7.98 22.45
C ILE A 122 7.50 7.70 20.95
N GLY A 123 8.55 7.88 20.17
CA GLY A 123 8.57 7.58 18.73
C GLY A 123 9.08 8.78 17.94
N ASP A 124 8.68 8.88 16.69
CA ASP A 124 9.05 9.95 15.76
C ASP A 124 7.86 10.76 15.23
N SER A 125 6.65 10.49 15.74
CA SER A 125 5.54 11.44 15.65
C SER A 125 5.89 12.73 16.40
N ARG A 126 5.38 13.87 15.95
CA ARG A 126 5.81 15.17 16.46
C ARG A 126 4.69 15.94 17.13
N ALA A 127 5.04 16.68 18.18
CA ALA A 127 4.19 17.72 18.74
C ALA A 127 4.84 19.09 18.55
N TYR A 128 4.05 20.04 18.03
CA TYR A 128 4.42 21.43 17.88
C TYR A 128 3.47 22.30 18.69
N LEU A 129 4.00 23.34 19.32
CA LEU A 129 3.25 24.36 20.04
C LEU A 129 3.44 25.70 19.31
N LEU A 130 2.35 26.28 18.82
CA LEU A 130 2.30 27.65 18.36
C LEU A 130 1.89 28.55 19.54
N ARG A 131 2.80 29.46 19.91
CA ARG A 131 2.58 30.46 20.97
C ARG A 131 3.13 31.80 20.52
N ASP A 132 2.34 32.86 20.70
CA ASP A 132 2.73 34.24 20.33
C ASP A 132 3.26 34.34 18.88
N GLY A 133 2.66 33.59 17.96
CA GLY A 133 3.05 33.54 16.55
C GLY A 133 4.34 32.76 16.22
N HIS A 134 4.93 32.09 17.21
CA HIS A 134 6.16 31.30 17.04
C HIS A 134 5.86 29.82 17.20
N LEU A 135 6.26 29.01 16.21
CA LEU A 135 6.17 27.57 16.27
C LEU A 135 7.38 26.99 16.99
N VAL A 136 7.14 26.20 18.03
CA VAL A 136 8.19 25.48 18.76
C VAL A 136 7.89 23.99 18.69
N ARG A 137 8.86 23.21 18.20
CA ARG A 137 8.79 21.76 18.26
C ARG A 137 9.05 21.31 19.70
N MET A 138 8.13 20.55 20.26
CA MET A 138 8.10 20.17 21.68
C MET A 138 8.64 18.75 21.94
N THR A 139 8.71 17.93 20.89
CA THR A 139 9.25 16.57 20.95
C THR A 139 10.58 16.47 20.21
N GLN A 140 11.41 15.50 20.61
CA GLN A 140 12.60 15.10 19.88
C GLN A 140 12.40 13.67 19.39
N ASP A 141 12.57 13.44 18.08
CA ASP A 141 12.27 12.11 17.51
C ASP A 141 13.20 11.06 18.12
N HIS A 142 12.62 9.94 18.53
CA HIS A 142 13.35 8.74 18.88
C HIS A 142 13.71 7.95 17.64
N SER A 143 14.40 8.57 16.67
CA SER A 143 14.81 7.95 15.41
C SER A 143 16.33 7.83 15.28
N TYR A 144 16.77 6.94 14.41
CA TYR A 144 18.21 6.73 14.16
C TYR A 144 18.86 7.99 13.59
N VAL A 145 18.20 8.69 12.68
CA VAL A 145 18.70 9.95 12.12
C VAL A 145 18.80 11.05 13.18
N GLN A 146 17.84 11.12 14.11
CA GLN A 146 17.92 12.07 15.22
C GLN A 146 19.10 11.75 16.15
N HIS A 147 19.40 10.47 16.40
CA HIS A 147 20.60 10.06 17.14
C HIS A 147 21.90 10.50 16.43
N LEU A 148 21.96 10.38 15.10
CA LEU A 148 23.12 10.85 14.31
C LEU A 148 23.27 12.38 14.36
N ILE A 149 22.16 13.13 14.33
CA ILE A 149 22.18 14.59 14.52
C ILE A 149 22.71 14.93 15.91
N ASN A 150 22.16 14.31 16.96
CA ASN A 150 22.53 14.57 18.35
C ASN A 150 24.02 14.27 18.64
N THR A 151 24.60 13.31 17.91
CA THR A 151 26.02 12.93 18.02
C THR A 151 26.94 13.70 17.05
N GLY A 152 26.39 14.67 16.30
CA GLY A 152 27.12 15.50 15.35
C GLY A 152 27.67 14.73 14.15
N ARG A 153 27.09 13.57 13.82
CA ARG A 153 27.51 12.71 12.69
C ARG A 153 26.91 13.17 11.36
N ILE A 154 25.71 13.74 11.38
CA ILE A 154 25.03 14.32 10.22
C ILE A 154 24.35 15.63 10.62
N THR A 155 24.07 16.45 9.63
CA THR A 155 23.24 17.66 9.74
C THR A 155 21.75 17.34 9.56
N GLU A 156 20.87 18.28 9.95
CA GLU A 156 19.42 18.15 9.73
C GLU A 156 19.05 18.02 8.25
N ALA A 157 19.78 18.71 7.36
CA ALA A 157 19.57 18.63 5.92
C ALA A 157 19.93 17.24 5.36
N GLU A 158 21.01 16.64 5.86
CA GLU A 158 21.42 15.28 5.47
C GLU A 158 20.46 14.22 6.00
N ALA A 159 19.90 14.42 7.19
CA ALA A 159 18.94 13.49 7.80
C ALA A 159 17.71 13.24 6.92
N ARG A 160 17.19 14.26 6.23
CA ARG A 160 16.00 14.16 5.36
C ARG A 160 16.18 13.16 4.23
N ASN A 161 17.38 13.05 3.67
CA ASN A 161 17.69 12.16 2.56
C ASN A 161 18.42 10.88 3.00
N HIS A 162 18.51 10.63 4.31
CA HIS A 162 19.25 9.50 4.83
C HIS A 162 18.54 8.16 4.48
N PRO A 163 19.27 7.12 4.05
CA PRO A 163 18.68 5.82 3.71
C PRO A 163 17.89 5.17 4.86
N GLN A 164 18.29 5.44 6.10
CA GLN A 164 17.66 4.92 7.33
C GLN A 164 16.80 5.98 8.05
N ARG A 165 16.21 6.94 7.32
CA ARG A 165 15.38 7.99 7.93
C ARG A 165 14.12 7.46 8.62
N ASN A 166 13.57 6.33 8.14
CA ASN A 166 12.37 5.69 8.70
C ASN A 166 12.69 4.70 9.85
N VAL A 167 13.92 4.70 10.38
CA VAL A 167 14.30 3.77 11.45
C VAL A 167 14.03 4.42 12.81
N VAL A 168 12.97 3.95 13.48
CA VAL A 168 12.62 4.36 14.84
C VAL A 168 13.39 3.52 15.87
N MET A 169 13.88 4.18 16.91
CA MET A 169 14.74 3.63 17.96
C MET A 169 14.00 3.39 19.29
N ARG A 170 12.86 4.07 19.53
CA ARG A 170 11.98 3.81 20.70
C ARG A 170 10.53 3.83 20.24
N VAL A 171 9.82 2.73 20.48
CA VAL A 171 8.39 2.55 20.21
C VAL A 171 7.80 1.61 21.25
N LEU A 172 6.47 1.60 21.41
CA LEU A 172 5.80 0.54 22.14
C LEU A 172 5.72 -0.71 21.27
N GLY A 173 5.92 -1.90 21.83
CA GLY A 173 5.83 -3.14 21.06
C GLY A 173 6.63 -4.28 21.67
N ASP A 174 6.62 -5.43 20.99
CA ASP A 174 7.39 -6.63 21.35
C ASP A 174 8.86 -6.50 20.94
N PHE A 175 9.49 -5.39 21.34
CA PHE A 175 10.90 -5.08 21.11
C PHE A 175 11.62 -4.96 22.46
N ASP A 176 12.87 -5.42 22.53
CA ASP A 176 13.72 -5.29 23.73
C ASP A 176 14.31 -3.87 23.82
N ILE A 177 13.42 -2.88 24.02
CA ILE A 177 13.72 -1.45 24.03
C ILE A 177 12.98 -0.81 25.21
N ASP A 178 13.55 0.22 25.83
CA ASP A 178 12.92 0.96 26.93
C ASP A 178 11.60 1.62 26.49
N PRO A 179 10.44 1.20 27.04
CA PRO A 179 9.14 1.70 26.64
C PRO A 179 8.71 2.96 27.41
N ARG A 180 9.52 3.46 28.36
CA ARG A 180 9.16 4.64 29.14
C ARG A 180 9.00 5.85 28.22
N PRO A 181 7.91 6.62 28.31
CA PRO A 181 7.76 7.85 27.55
C PRO A 181 8.59 8.99 28.14
N ASP A 182 8.90 9.96 27.29
CA ASP A 182 9.41 11.25 27.74
C ASP A 182 8.22 12.11 28.22
N ILE A 183 8.29 12.61 29.45
CA ILE A 183 7.25 13.45 30.06
C ILE A 183 7.74 14.89 30.19
N ALA A 184 6.91 15.85 29.75
CA ALA A 184 7.18 17.28 29.91
C ALA A 184 5.95 18.03 30.41
N ILE A 185 6.13 18.88 31.43
CA ILE A 185 5.07 19.71 32.02
C ILE A 185 5.38 21.18 31.74
N ARG A 186 4.40 21.94 31.26
CA ARG A 186 4.54 23.37 30.96
C ARG A 186 3.29 24.15 31.30
N LYS A 187 3.46 25.42 31.66
CA LYS A 187 2.32 26.31 31.87
C LYS A 187 1.58 26.54 30.54
N ALA A 188 0.27 26.37 30.56
CA ALA A 188 -0.61 26.67 29.44
C ALA A 188 -0.93 28.17 29.43
N HIS A 189 -1.05 28.72 28.22
CA HIS A 189 -1.48 30.08 27.99
C HIS A 189 -2.73 30.05 27.11
N ALA A 190 -3.59 31.05 27.27
CA ALA A 190 -4.71 31.26 26.36
C ALA A 190 -4.18 31.43 24.92
N ALA A 191 -4.90 30.86 23.96
CA ALA A 191 -4.54 30.81 22.54
C ALA A 191 -3.27 30.00 22.22
N ASP A 192 -2.76 29.19 23.16
CA ASP A 192 -1.83 28.12 22.80
C ASP A 192 -2.51 27.17 21.81
N ARG A 193 -1.84 26.89 20.69
CA ARG A 193 -2.30 25.92 19.68
C ARG A 193 -1.28 24.82 19.51
N TRP A 194 -1.71 23.59 19.73
CA TRP A 194 -0.94 22.39 19.51
C TRP A 194 -1.26 21.76 18.16
N LEU A 195 -0.21 21.23 17.51
CA LEU A 195 -0.32 20.28 16.42
C LEU A 195 0.40 19.00 16.84
N LEU A 196 -0.31 17.88 16.88
CA LEU A 196 0.29 16.55 16.92
C LEU A 196 0.16 15.92 15.53
N CYS A 197 1.23 15.36 14.99
CA CYS A 197 1.22 14.82 13.64
C CYS A 197 2.12 13.59 13.47
N SER A 198 1.73 12.68 12.57
CA SER A 198 2.54 11.54 12.17
C SER A 198 3.70 11.96 11.26
N ASP A 199 4.63 11.05 11.01
CA ASP A 199 5.76 11.30 10.12
C ASP A 199 5.30 11.53 8.67
N GLY A 200 4.15 10.99 8.27
CA GLY A 200 3.54 11.23 6.96
C GLY A 200 3.18 12.70 6.70
N LEU A 201 3.04 13.53 7.73
CA LEU A 201 2.90 14.99 7.61
C LEU A 201 4.27 15.68 7.71
N SER A 202 4.98 15.45 8.80
CA SER A 202 6.23 16.16 9.14
C SER A 202 7.45 15.73 8.32
N GLY A 203 7.34 14.62 7.59
CA GLY A 203 8.33 14.12 6.64
C GLY A 203 8.28 14.81 5.28
N VAL A 204 7.16 15.45 4.93
CA VAL A 204 6.98 16.16 3.64
C VAL A 204 6.74 17.66 3.78
N LEU A 205 6.20 18.12 4.91
CA LEU A 205 5.99 19.55 5.17
C LEU A 205 7.13 20.11 6.02
N GLU A 206 7.62 21.29 5.65
CA GLU A 206 8.60 22.03 6.46
C GLU A 206 7.93 22.78 7.61
N ASP A 207 8.68 22.98 8.70
CA ASP A 207 8.21 23.70 9.89
C ASP A 207 7.68 25.12 9.57
N SER A 208 8.25 25.80 8.57
CA SER A 208 7.77 27.12 8.12
C SER A 208 6.36 27.06 7.53
N THR A 209 6.06 26.03 6.74
CA THR A 209 4.74 25.81 6.16
C THR A 209 3.74 25.44 7.26
N ILE A 210 4.15 24.61 8.21
CA ILE A 210 3.33 24.27 9.38
C ILE A 210 2.99 25.53 10.19
N GLN A 211 3.99 26.37 10.47
CA GLN A 211 3.81 27.61 11.22
C GLN A 211 2.85 28.57 10.50
N GLU A 212 3.01 28.77 9.20
CA GLU A 212 2.15 29.64 8.40
C GLU A 212 0.68 29.24 8.52
N ILE A 213 0.40 27.94 8.41
CA ILE A 213 -0.95 27.40 8.39
C ILE A 213 -1.59 27.44 9.78
N LEU A 214 -0.86 27.04 10.82
CA LEU A 214 -1.33 27.14 12.20
C LEU A 214 -1.62 28.58 12.61
N SER A 215 -0.89 29.55 12.05
CA SER A 215 -1.06 30.99 12.33
C SER A 215 -2.18 31.65 11.54
N THR A 216 -2.44 31.18 10.31
CA THR A 216 -3.36 31.85 9.38
C THR A 216 -4.78 31.29 9.44
N VAL A 217 -4.93 29.98 9.66
CA VAL A 217 -6.23 29.30 9.65
C VAL A 217 -6.80 29.26 11.05
N ALA A 218 -7.84 30.05 11.33
CA ALA A 218 -8.41 30.15 12.68
C ALA A 218 -9.20 28.90 13.10
N ASP A 219 -9.99 28.31 12.19
CA ASP A 219 -10.79 27.12 12.47
C ASP A 219 -9.90 25.87 12.60
N GLN A 220 -10.06 25.11 13.70
CA GLN A 220 -9.19 23.95 13.95
C GLN A 220 -9.43 22.84 12.91
N GLY A 221 -10.70 22.63 12.53
CA GLY A 221 -11.12 21.66 11.52
C GLY A 221 -10.50 21.94 10.16
N GLU A 222 -10.65 23.16 9.66
CA GLU A 222 -10.08 23.62 8.40
C GLU A 222 -8.54 23.56 8.44
N CYS A 223 -7.93 23.91 9.56
CA CYS A 223 -6.48 23.83 9.75
C CYS A 223 -5.97 22.38 9.58
N ALA A 224 -6.58 21.43 10.29
CA ALA A 224 -6.24 20.01 10.19
C ALA A 224 -6.47 19.46 8.76
N GLN A 225 -7.61 19.79 8.16
CA GLN A 225 -7.95 19.40 6.78
C GLN A 225 -6.93 19.93 5.77
N GLN A 226 -6.54 21.21 5.90
CA GLN A 226 -5.59 21.82 4.99
C GLN A 226 -4.19 21.22 5.13
N LEU A 227 -3.72 20.98 6.37
CA LEU A 227 -2.44 20.34 6.65
C LEU A 227 -2.35 18.94 6.03
N VAL A 228 -3.34 18.09 6.29
CA VAL A 228 -3.38 16.73 5.72
C VAL A 228 -3.44 16.79 4.19
N ALA A 229 -4.30 17.65 3.62
CA ALA A 229 -4.41 17.78 2.17
C ALA A 229 -3.10 18.30 1.52
N MET A 230 -2.37 19.20 2.19
CA MET A 230 -1.07 19.67 1.69
C MET A 230 -0.02 18.56 1.73
N ALA A 231 0.05 17.77 2.80
CA ALA A 231 0.99 16.65 2.89
C ALA A 231 0.75 15.61 1.79
N LEU A 232 -0.51 15.29 1.50
CA LEU A 232 -0.86 14.40 0.39
C LEU A 232 -0.47 14.99 -0.98
N ARG A 233 -0.73 16.29 -1.21
CA ARG A 233 -0.31 16.99 -2.44
C ARG A 233 1.21 17.11 -2.57
N ALA A 234 1.93 17.21 -1.46
CA ALA A 234 3.39 17.21 -1.42
C ALA A 234 4.01 15.83 -1.73
N GLY A 235 3.18 14.79 -1.87
CA GLY A 235 3.61 13.45 -2.24
C GLY A 235 3.91 12.55 -1.05
N SER A 236 3.23 12.74 0.08
CA SER A 236 3.33 11.80 1.20
C SER A 236 2.97 10.38 0.78
N THR A 237 3.87 9.45 1.10
CA THR A 237 3.74 8.02 0.80
C THR A 237 3.24 7.22 2.00
N ASP A 238 2.97 7.89 3.12
CA ASP A 238 2.51 7.24 4.36
C ASP A 238 1.09 7.63 4.74
N ASN A 239 0.59 7.02 5.81
CA ASN A 239 -0.60 7.52 6.50
C ASN A 239 -0.33 8.94 7.00
N VAL A 240 -1.33 9.81 6.92
CA VAL A 240 -1.17 11.22 7.29
C VAL A 240 -2.24 11.57 8.31
N THR A 241 -1.80 11.89 9.51
CA THR A 241 -2.69 12.23 10.62
C THR A 241 -2.26 13.53 11.27
N ALA A 242 -3.23 14.41 11.54
CA ALA A 242 -3.06 15.65 12.26
C ALA A 242 -4.11 15.78 13.37
N VAL A 243 -3.69 16.23 14.54
CA VAL A 243 -4.56 16.60 15.66
C VAL A 243 -4.25 18.04 16.04
N ILE A 244 -5.27 18.90 16.04
CA ILE A 244 -5.15 20.30 16.45
C ILE A 244 -5.81 20.44 17.81
N ALA A 245 -5.18 21.19 18.73
CA ALA A 245 -5.73 21.44 20.05
C ALA A 245 -5.48 22.88 20.50
N ASP A 246 -6.53 23.62 20.83
CA ASP A 246 -6.47 25.02 21.26
C ASP A 246 -6.81 25.16 22.73
N ALA A 247 -6.00 25.89 23.50
CA ALA A 247 -6.40 26.36 24.82
C ALA A 247 -7.20 27.66 24.71
N THR A 248 -8.44 27.61 25.15
CA THR A 248 -9.38 28.74 25.15
C THR A 248 -9.74 29.15 26.57
N LEU A 249 -10.09 30.42 26.76
CA LEU A 249 -10.61 30.92 28.04
C LEU A 249 -12.13 30.71 28.06
N ALA A 250 -12.70 30.36 29.21
CA ALA A 250 -14.14 30.51 29.41
C ALA A 250 -14.52 32.00 29.22
N LEU A 251 -15.38 32.27 28.24
CA LEU A 251 -15.88 33.62 27.99
C LEU A 251 -16.92 34.07 29.04
N ASP A 252 -17.48 33.15 29.84
CA ASP A 252 -18.27 33.45 31.04
C ASP A 252 -18.34 32.22 31.97
N ALA A 253 -17.94 32.37 33.25
CA ALA A 253 -18.03 31.29 34.24
C ALA A 253 -19.47 30.98 34.69
N ASP A 254 -20.42 31.86 34.35
CA ASP A 254 -21.85 31.78 34.67
C ASP A 254 -22.71 31.37 33.45
N ALA A 255 -22.11 31.13 32.28
CA ALA A 255 -22.82 30.58 31.13
C ALA A 255 -23.04 29.08 31.39
N PHE A 256 -24.30 28.70 31.61
CA PHE A 256 -24.76 27.36 31.98
C PHE A 256 -24.40 26.23 30.99
N ASP A 257 -23.81 26.56 29.83
CA ASP A 257 -23.34 25.59 28.84
C ASP A 257 -21.83 25.77 28.68
N LEU A 258 -21.05 25.08 29.52
CA LEU A 258 -19.68 24.77 29.14
C LEU A 258 -19.75 24.02 27.80
N PRO A 259 -19.01 24.46 26.79
CA PRO A 259 -19.07 23.88 25.47
C PRO A 259 -18.50 22.47 25.52
N HIS A 260 -19.40 21.48 25.63
CA HIS A 260 -19.01 20.07 25.56
C HIS A 260 -18.80 19.70 24.09
N GLN A 261 -17.64 19.16 23.79
CA GLN A 261 -17.26 18.60 22.51
C GLN A 261 -17.26 17.08 22.62
N THR A 262 -18.09 16.41 21.82
CA THR A 262 -18.00 14.96 21.65
C THR A 262 -16.60 14.56 21.17
N PRO A 263 -15.85 13.72 21.90
CA PRO A 263 -14.51 13.32 21.50
C PRO A 263 -14.49 12.66 20.12
N LEU A 264 -13.47 12.99 19.33
CA LEU A 264 -13.27 12.49 17.97
C LEU A 264 -12.17 11.44 17.93
N VAL A 265 -12.43 10.33 17.25
CA VAL A 265 -11.47 9.23 17.04
C VAL A 265 -11.15 9.09 15.56
N GLY A 266 -9.88 9.18 15.20
CA GLY A 266 -9.39 9.06 13.82
C GLY A 266 -8.55 7.81 13.57
N GLY A 267 -8.32 7.51 12.29
CA GLY A 267 -7.45 6.41 11.87
C GLY A 267 -8.03 5.01 12.16
N ALA A 268 -7.19 4.03 12.44
CA ALA A 268 -7.57 2.65 12.72
C ALA A 268 -8.52 2.51 13.93
N ALA A 269 -8.30 3.31 14.98
CA ALA A 269 -9.13 3.31 16.18
C ALA A 269 -10.60 3.68 15.91
N SER A 270 -10.89 4.39 14.81
CA SER A 270 -12.28 4.74 14.41
C SER A 270 -13.14 3.52 14.08
N ALA A 271 -12.54 2.35 13.80
CA ALA A 271 -13.26 1.09 13.62
C ALA A 271 -13.67 0.42 14.95
N SER A 272 -13.21 0.94 16.10
CA SER A 272 -13.44 0.36 17.43
C SER A 272 -13.84 1.43 18.44
N LEU A 273 -14.96 2.12 18.15
CA LEU A 273 -15.47 3.22 18.97
C LEU A 273 -16.12 2.76 20.28
N GLU A 274 -16.84 1.64 20.28
CA GLU A 274 -17.62 1.19 21.45
C GLU A 274 -16.74 1.01 22.71
N PRO A 275 -15.58 0.33 22.65
CA PRO A 275 -14.72 0.22 23.81
C PRO A 275 -14.20 1.57 24.30
N ILE A 276 -14.01 2.55 23.40
CA ILE A 276 -13.56 3.89 23.78
C ILE A 276 -14.70 4.63 24.47
N ALA A 277 -15.93 4.58 23.92
CA ALA A 277 -17.13 5.14 24.53
C ALA A 277 -17.35 4.59 25.94
N ASP A 278 -17.18 3.27 26.13
CA ASP A 278 -17.29 2.61 27.44
C ASP A 278 -16.17 3.05 28.40
N ILE A 279 -14.96 3.24 27.88
CA ILE A 279 -13.82 3.71 28.67
C ILE A 279 -14.00 5.16 29.08
N ILE A 280 -14.58 6.05 28.27
CA ILE A 280 -14.80 7.44 28.69
C ILE A 280 -16.16 7.64 29.39
N ASN A 281 -17.07 6.67 29.25
CA ASN A 281 -18.47 6.75 29.71
C ASN A 281 -19.25 7.93 29.09
N GLU A 282 -18.93 8.26 27.84
CA GLU A 282 -19.46 9.39 27.07
C GLU A 282 -19.55 9.02 25.59
N PRO A 283 -20.38 9.72 24.79
CA PRO A 283 -20.43 9.51 23.35
C PRO A 283 -19.09 9.82 22.69
N VAL A 284 -18.71 9.02 21.70
CA VAL A 284 -17.55 9.28 20.83
C VAL A 284 -17.95 9.26 19.37
N SER A 285 -17.33 10.09 18.56
CA SER A 285 -17.61 10.18 17.12
C SER A 285 -16.38 9.86 16.28
N THR A 286 -16.58 9.33 15.08
CA THR A 286 -15.51 9.26 14.08
C THR A 286 -15.06 10.65 13.68
N ALA A 287 -13.76 10.82 13.48
CA ALA A 287 -13.16 12.01 12.89
C ALA A 287 -13.80 12.36 11.53
N PRO A 288 -13.91 13.65 11.18
CA PRO A 288 -14.38 14.06 9.86
C PRO A 288 -13.46 13.53 8.76
N ALA A 289 -14.05 13.00 7.68
CA ALA A 289 -13.30 12.57 6.51
C ALA A 289 -12.58 13.74 5.84
N LEU A 290 -11.46 13.46 5.16
CA LEU A 290 -10.74 14.47 4.38
C LEU A 290 -11.64 15.01 3.27
N ARG A 291 -11.84 16.33 3.23
CA ARG A 291 -12.62 17.03 2.21
C ARG A 291 -11.82 17.03 0.90
N SER A 292 -12.28 16.26 -0.08
CA SER A 292 -11.69 16.27 -1.42
C SER A 292 -11.82 17.68 -2.03
N GLY A 293 -10.69 18.34 -2.28
CA GLY A 293 -10.58 19.74 -2.73
C GLY A 293 -11.21 20.02 -4.10
N LYS A 294 -12.54 20.10 -4.15
CA LYS A 294 -13.30 20.66 -5.28
C LYS A 294 -13.62 22.11 -4.94
N ASP A 295 -12.60 22.95 -5.03
CA ASP A 295 -12.59 24.35 -4.60
C ASP A 295 -13.23 25.30 -5.63
N SER A 296 -14.55 25.26 -5.80
CA SER A 296 -15.26 26.45 -6.29
C SER A 296 -16.17 27.01 -5.20
N PRO A 297 -16.19 28.34 -4.96
CA PRO A 297 -17.15 28.98 -4.05
C PRO A 297 -18.61 28.65 -4.40
N ALA A 298 -18.90 28.47 -5.69
CA ALA A 298 -20.22 28.07 -6.18
C ALA A 298 -20.60 26.63 -5.77
N GLN A 299 -19.64 25.70 -5.76
CA GLN A 299 -19.89 24.33 -5.29
C GLN A 299 -19.89 24.24 -3.76
N ARG A 300 -19.16 25.10 -3.04
CA ARG A 300 -19.30 25.25 -1.57
C ARG A 300 -20.70 25.73 -1.20
N ALA A 301 -21.24 26.71 -1.92
CA ALA A 301 -22.63 27.15 -1.75
C ALA A 301 -23.64 26.06 -2.14
N ALA A 302 -23.38 25.30 -3.21
CA ALA A 302 -24.21 24.18 -3.61
C ALA A 302 -24.17 23.00 -2.62
N ALA A 303 -23.02 22.71 -2.01
CA ALA A 303 -22.86 21.72 -0.95
C ALA A 303 -23.69 22.09 0.29
N LEU A 304 -23.66 23.36 0.72
CA LEU A 304 -24.55 23.86 1.79
C LEU A 304 -26.05 23.72 1.46
N THR A 305 -26.42 23.62 0.17
CA THR A 305 -27.81 23.39 -0.26
C THR A 305 -28.13 21.91 -0.47
N GLN A 306 -27.13 21.06 -0.72
CA GLN A 306 -27.23 19.60 -0.92
C GLN A 306 -26.91 18.78 0.34
N GLU A 307 -26.38 19.39 1.40
CA GLU A 307 -25.97 18.79 2.68
C GLU A 307 -27.12 18.15 3.49
N ALA A 308 -28.33 18.11 2.95
CA ALA A 308 -29.41 17.30 3.48
C ALA A 308 -29.35 15.81 3.05
N HIS A 309 -28.41 15.37 2.19
CA HIS A 309 -28.46 13.97 1.71
C HIS A 309 -27.18 13.13 1.54
N GLU A 310 -25.97 13.66 1.45
CA GLU A 310 -24.78 12.81 1.15
C GLU A 310 -23.47 13.31 1.80
N ALA A 311 -23.49 13.62 3.09
CA ALA A 311 -22.25 13.67 3.89
C ALA A 311 -21.90 12.24 4.34
N ALA A 312 -20.62 11.86 4.27
CA ALA A 312 -20.14 10.66 4.98
C ALA A 312 -20.49 10.82 6.46
N VAL A 313 -21.49 10.07 6.91
CA VAL A 313 -22.12 10.25 8.23
C VAL A 313 -21.04 10.02 9.30
N GLN A 314 -20.70 11.07 10.06
CA GLN A 314 -19.93 10.89 11.29
C GLN A 314 -20.70 9.92 12.17
N HIS A 315 -20.07 8.79 12.48
CA HIS A 315 -20.70 7.74 13.24
C HIS A 315 -20.41 7.97 14.72
N THR A 316 -21.45 8.34 15.47
CA THR A 316 -21.40 8.53 16.92
C THR A 316 -21.86 7.27 17.63
N VAL A 317 -21.09 6.83 18.63
CA VAL A 317 -21.39 5.66 19.47
C VAL A 317 -21.60 6.12 20.90
N GLN A 318 -22.69 5.65 21.51
CA GLN A 318 -23.00 5.87 22.92
C GLN A 318 -22.36 4.79 23.81
N PRO A 319 -22.06 5.09 25.08
CA PRO A 319 -21.58 4.09 26.03
C PRO A 319 -22.63 2.98 26.26
N SER A 320 -22.16 1.80 26.64
CA SER A 320 -22.94 0.58 26.86
C SER A 320 -24.07 0.78 27.87
N THR A 321 -23.85 1.53 28.94
CA THR A 321 -24.87 1.88 29.94
C THR A 321 -26.09 2.56 29.31
N VAL A 322 -25.87 3.50 28.39
CA VAL A 322 -26.94 4.20 27.66
C VAL A 322 -27.55 3.30 26.59
N ARG A 323 -26.76 2.48 25.90
CA ARG A 323 -27.25 1.49 24.93
C ARG A 323 -28.16 0.44 25.60
N GLU A 324 -27.84 0.02 26.82
CA GLU A 324 -28.65 -0.88 27.65
C GLU A 324 -30.01 -0.27 28.00
N GLU A 325 -30.03 0.99 28.46
CA GLU A 325 -31.28 1.70 28.79
C GLU A 325 -32.17 1.95 27.57
N THR A 326 -31.57 2.20 26.41
CA THR A 326 -32.29 2.50 25.16
C THR A 326 -32.75 1.23 24.43
N GLY A 327 -32.25 0.05 24.82
CA GLY A 327 -32.56 -1.23 24.19
C GLY A 327 -31.83 -1.47 22.86
N ASP A 328 -30.79 -0.68 22.57
CA ASP A 328 -30.01 -0.68 21.31
C ASP A 328 -28.81 -1.63 21.35
N LEU A 329 -28.79 -2.60 22.27
CA LEU A 329 -27.79 -3.66 22.21
C LEU A 329 -27.96 -4.45 20.91
N GLN A 330 -27.08 -4.23 19.93
CA GLN A 330 -26.60 -5.34 19.14
C GLN A 330 -25.89 -6.28 20.11
N GLU A 331 -26.35 -7.54 20.17
CA GLU A 331 -25.76 -8.58 21.03
C GLU A 331 -24.24 -8.42 21.06
N PRO A 332 -23.63 -8.13 22.22
CA PRO A 332 -22.20 -7.91 22.28
C PRO A 332 -21.52 -9.20 21.82
N ASP A 333 -20.77 -9.12 20.72
CA ASP A 333 -19.75 -10.12 20.36
C ASP A 333 -18.53 -9.94 21.28
N THR A 334 -18.78 -9.79 22.58
CA THR A 334 -17.82 -10.21 23.59
C THR A 334 -17.79 -11.73 23.47
N GLY A 335 -16.66 -12.31 23.09
CA GLY A 335 -16.45 -13.76 23.09
C GLY A 335 -16.51 -14.38 24.50
N GLU A 336 -17.42 -13.93 25.35
CA GLU A 336 -17.64 -14.27 26.73
C GLU A 336 -19.03 -14.89 26.89
N ILE A 337 -19.07 -15.87 27.77
CA ILE A 337 -20.12 -16.85 28.05
C ILE A 337 -21.56 -16.34 27.81
N PRO A 338 -22.38 -17.01 26.98
CA PRO A 338 -23.74 -16.59 26.64
C PRO A 338 -24.67 -16.62 27.86
N VAL A 339 -25.42 -15.54 28.04
CA VAL A 339 -26.42 -15.43 29.12
C VAL A 339 -27.68 -16.21 28.72
N VAL A 340 -28.02 -17.23 29.51
CA VAL A 340 -29.19 -18.08 29.23
C VAL A 340 -30.32 -17.79 30.23
N GLN A 341 -31.51 -17.52 29.70
CA GLN A 341 -32.73 -17.42 30.49
C GLN A 341 -33.31 -18.81 30.76
N LYS A 342 -33.39 -19.18 32.04
CA LYS A 342 -34.00 -20.44 32.48
C LYS A 342 -35.52 -20.37 32.43
N ARG A 343 -36.16 -21.55 32.47
CA ARG A 343 -37.62 -21.70 32.41
C ARG A 343 -38.38 -21.03 33.57
N ASP A 344 -37.70 -20.74 34.66
CA ASP A 344 -38.19 -20.00 35.82
C ASP A 344 -38.04 -18.48 35.68
N GLY A 345 -37.53 -17.99 34.53
CA GLY A 345 -37.31 -16.58 34.23
C GLY A 345 -35.95 -16.05 34.71
N ARG A 346 -35.15 -16.85 35.43
CA ARG A 346 -33.85 -16.42 35.97
C ARG A 346 -32.78 -16.42 34.87
N LEU A 347 -32.03 -15.34 34.78
CA LEU A 347 -30.87 -15.21 33.90
C LEU A 347 -29.62 -15.80 34.59
N THR A 348 -28.82 -16.55 33.85
CA THR A 348 -27.54 -17.08 34.35
C THR A 348 -26.45 -16.98 33.28
N ALA A 349 -25.25 -16.61 33.71
CA ALA A 349 -24.03 -16.56 32.92
C ALA A 349 -22.91 -17.44 33.53
N ASP A 350 -23.25 -18.31 34.49
CA ASP A 350 -22.30 -19.18 35.16
C ASP A 350 -21.80 -20.27 34.19
N PRO A 351 -20.47 -20.36 33.90
CA PRO A 351 -19.93 -21.37 32.99
C PRO A 351 -20.08 -22.81 33.49
N ASN A 352 -20.35 -23.03 34.79
CA ASN A 352 -20.65 -24.36 35.33
C ASN A 352 -22.14 -24.74 35.25
N ASP A 353 -23.01 -23.87 34.73
CA ASP A 353 -24.42 -24.16 34.53
C ASP A 353 -24.65 -25.01 33.27
N PRO A 354 -25.40 -26.14 33.34
CA PRO A 354 -25.60 -27.04 32.21
C PRO A 354 -26.35 -26.41 31.02
N ASP A 355 -27.16 -25.37 31.24
CA ASP A 355 -27.90 -24.70 30.17
C ASP A 355 -27.02 -23.67 29.43
N VAL A 356 -26.12 -23.02 30.15
CA VAL A 356 -25.09 -22.11 29.61
C VAL A 356 -24.04 -22.89 28.82
N ALA A 357 -23.56 -24.02 29.36
CA ALA A 357 -22.62 -24.90 28.66
C ALA A 357 -23.16 -25.43 27.32
N LYS A 358 -24.46 -25.73 27.24
CA LYS A 358 -25.12 -26.13 25.99
C LYS A 358 -25.26 -24.97 25.01
N ALA A 359 -25.46 -23.75 25.49
CA ALA A 359 -25.50 -22.56 24.65
C ALA A 359 -24.13 -22.28 24.02
N ILE A 360 -23.05 -22.36 24.81
CA ILE A 360 -21.66 -22.26 24.33
C ILE A 360 -21.39 -23.28 23.21
N HIS A 361 -21.76 -24.54 23.43
CA HIS A 361 -21.51 -25.60 22.45
C HIS A 361 -22.28 -25.38 21.13
N ARG A 362 -23.53 -24.92 21.23
CA ARG A 362 -24.37 -24.60 20.05
C ARG A 362 -23.84 -23.40 19.26
N GLU A 363 -23.30 -22.39 19.94
CA GLU A 363 -22.67 -21.26 19.28
C GLU A 363 -21.36 -21.63 18.59
N HIS A 364 -20.52 -22.43 19.25
CA HIS A 364 -19.32 -23.00 18.63
C HIS A 364 -19.66 -23.80 17.36
N ASP A 365 -20.66 -24.69 17.44
CA ASP A 365 -21.12 -25.47 16.28
C ASP A 365 -21.66 -24.59 15.14
N LYS A 366 -22.37 -23.50 15.47
CA LYS A 366 -22.85 -22.53 14.46
C LYS A 366 -21.68 -21.76 13.83
N ARG A 367 -20.72 -21.28 14.62
CA ARG A 367 -19.52 -20.57 14.14
C ARG A 367 -18.67 -21.47 13.24
N GLU A 368 -18.50 -22.74 13.60
CA GLU A 368 -17.82 -23.72 12.75
C GLU A 368 -18.57 -23.98 11.44
N ARG A 369 -19.90 -24.07 11.45
CA ARG A 369 -20.68 -24.25 10.22
C ARG A 369 -20.60 -23.04 9.30
N ILE A 370 -20.65 -21.83 9.85
CA ILE A 370 -20.56 -20.58 9.07
C ILE A 370 -19.17 -20.41 8.46
N SER A 371 -18.11 -20.65 9.24
CA SER A 371 -16.72 -20.57 8.73
C SER A 371 -16.43 -21.64 7.67
N ARG A 372 -16.85 -22.89 7.88
CA ARG A 372 -16.73 -23.96 6.88
C ARG A 372 -17.51 -23.63 5.60
N ALA A 373 -18.71 -23.04 5.71
CA ALA A 373 -19.50 -22.62 4.55
C ALA A 373 -18.82 -21.50 3.76
N LYS A 374 -18.20 -20.51 4.42
CA LYS A 374 -17.44 -19.43 3.77
C LYS A 374 -16.22 -19.97 3.02
N VAL A 375 -15.46 -20.90 3.63
CA VAL A 375 -14.29 -21.53 3.01
C VAL A 375 -14.67 -22.39 1.80
N VAL A 376 -15.76 -23.15 1.88
CA VAL A 376 -16.25 -23.98 0.76
C VAL A 376 -16.72 -23.10 -0.40
N ARG A 377 -17.44 -22.00 -0.13
CA ARG A 377 -17.86 -21.04 -1.18
C ARG A 377 -16.68 -20.37 -1.87
N ALA A 378 -15.67 -19.95 -1.11
CA ALA A 378 -14.45 -19.36 -1.68
C ALA A 378 -13.71 -20.36 -2.60
N ARG A 379 -13.58 -21.62 -2.18
CA ARG A 379 -12.96 -22.68 -3.02
C ARG A 379 -13.74 -22.95 -4.31
N ILE A 380 -15.07 -22.93 -4.26
CA ILE A 380 -15.92 -23.10 -5.45
C ILE A 380 -15.73 -21.92 -6.42
N LEU A 381 -15.69 -20.68 -5.92
CA LEU A 381 -15.48 -19.50 -6.76
C LEU A 381 -14.10 -19.50 -7.42
N ILE A 382 -13.05 -19.89 -6.70
CA ILE A 382 -11.70 -20.04 -7.26
C ILE A 382 -11.67 -21.12 -8.34
N ALA A 383 -12.29 -22.28 -8.09
CA ALA A 383 -12.37 -23.36 -9.08
C ALA A 383 -13.12 -22.92 -10.35
N LEU A 384 -14.24 -22.18 -10.20
CA LEU A 384 -14.98 -21.62 -11.34
C LEU A 384 -14.15 -20.59 -12.11
N GLY A 385 -13.36 -19.76 -11.43
CA GLY A 385 -12.43 -18.81 -12.06
C GLY A 385 -11.37 -19.52 -12.91
N ILE A 386 -10.77 -20.60 -12.39
CA ILE A 386 -9.79 -21.41 -13.12
C ILE A 386 -10.43 -22.05 -14.37
N VAL A 387 -11.64 -22.60 -14.24
CA VAL A 387 -12.36 -23.20 -15.37
C VAL A 387 -12.68 -22.14 -16.45
N ALA A 388 -13.13 -20.95 -16.05
CA ALA A 388 -13.39 -19.85 -16.99
C ALA A 388 -12.12 -19.41 -17.73
N MET A 389 -10.99 -19.32 -17.03
CA MET A 389 -9.69 -19.01 -17.63
C MET A 389 -9.24 -20.09 -18.63
N LEU A 390 -9.43 -21.37 -18.31
CA LEU A 390 -9.11 -22.47 -19.24
C LEU A 390 -10.00 -22.45 -20.48
N ILE A 391 -11.29 -22.13 -20.34
CA ILE A 391 -12.22 -21.98 -21.48
C ILE A 391 -11.79 -20.80 -22.35
N ALA A 392 -11.40 -19.66 -21.76
CA ALA A 392 -10.93 -18.50 -22.50
C ALA A 392 -9.64 -18.81 -23.28
N LEU A 393 -8.68 -19.51 -22.66
CA LEU A 393 -7.45 -19.99 -23.32
C LEU A 393 -7.74 -20.95 -24.47
N ALA A 394 -8.64 -21.92 -24.26
CA ALA A 394 -9.06 -22.84 -25.31
C ALA A 394 -9.76 -22.12 -26.47
N GLY A 395 -10.62 -21.14 -26.17
CA GLY A 395 -11.27 -20.29 -27.16
C GLY A 395 -10.28 -19.46 -27.98
N ALA A 396 -9.26 -18.88 -27.33
CA ALA A 396 -8.19 -18.15 -28.01
C ALA A 396 -7.34 -19.08 -28.90
N ALA A 397 -7.03 -20.29 -28.45
CA ALA A 397 -6.29 -21.28 -29.24
C ALA A 397 -7.08 -21.74 -30.47
N VAL A 398 -8.39 -22.03 -30.33
CA VAL A 398 -9.26 -22.40 -31.45
C VAL A 398 -9.44 -21.22 -32.42
N GLY A 399 -9.62 -20.00 -31.90
CA GLY A 399 -9.70 -18.80 -32.74
C GLY A 399 -8.43 -18.55 -33.54
N GLY A 400 -7.26 -18.68 -32.90
CA GLY A 400 -5.96 -18.58 -33.56
C GLY A 400 -5.75 -19.68 -34.62
N TYR A 401 -6.16 -20.91 -34.34
CA TYR A 401 -6.10 -22.02 -35.30
C TYR A 401 -7.00 -21.76 -36.52
N LEU A 402 -8.26 -21.35 -36.31
CA LEU A 402 -9.19 -21.07 -37.40
C LEU A 402 -8.72 -19.91 -38.28
N TRP A 403 -8.19 -18.85 -37.67
CA TRP A 403 -7.58 -17.73 -38.40
C TRP A 403 -6.32 -18.16 -39.16
N SER A 404 -5.48 -19.00 -38.57
CA SER A 404 -4.32 -19.54 -39.29
C SER A 404 -4.71 -20.32 -40.54
N GLN A 405 -5.87 -20.98 -40.57
CA GLN A 405 -6.32 -21.76 -41.73
C GLN A 405 -6.87 -20.89 -42.87
N THR A 406 -7.04 -19.57 -42.66
CA THR A 406 -7.43 -18.61 -43.71
C THR A 406 -6.23 -17.96 -44.40
N GLN A 407 -5.02 -18.48 -44.19
CA GLN A 407 -3.79 -17.93 -44.75
C GLN A 407 -3.09 -19.00 -45.56
N TYR A 408 -2.44 -18.59 -46.64
CA TYR A 408 -1.66 -19.45 -47.52
C TYR A 408 -0.22 -18.94 -47.57
N TYR A 409 0.76 -19.82 -47.75
CA TYR A 409 2.12 -19.38 -48.01
C TYR A 409 2.85 -20.29 -48.98
N LEU A 410 3.83 -19.71 -49.70
CA LEU A 410 4.76 -20.45 -50.54
C LEU A 410 5.99 -20.86 -49.72
N GLY A 411 6.29 -22.15 -49.71
CA GLY A 411 7.43 -22.74 -48.99
C GLY A 411 8.06 -23.89 -49.75
N VAL A 412 9.01 -24.58 -49.11
CA VAL A 412 9.75 -25.70 -49.70
C VAL A 412 9.26 -27.03 -49.12
N ALA A 413 8.77 -27.92 -49.99
CA ALA A 413 8.37 -29.28 -49.64
C ALA A 413 9.16 -30.29 -50.48
N ASP A 414 9.91 -31.19 -49.85
CA ASP A 414 10.65 -32.26 -50.55
C ASP A 414 11.57 -31.76 -51.70
N GLY A 415 12.16 -30.57 -51.56
CA GLY A 415 13.02 -29.95 -52.58
C GLY A 415 12.27 -29.21 -53.69
N GLN A 416 10.94 -29.15 -53.64
CA GLN A 416 10.10 -28.45 -54.62
C GLN A 416 9.35 -27.28 -53.97
N MET A 417 9.01 -26.27 -54.78
CA MET A 417 8.13 -25.20 -54.34
C MET A 417 6.71 -25.75 -54.10
N ALA A 418 6.10 -25.42 -52.96
CA ALA A 418 4.75 -25.85 -52.63
C ALA A 418 3.95 -24.74 -51.94
N ILE A 419 2.65 -24.74 -52.19
CA ILE A 419 1.68 -23.87 -51.51
C ILE A 419 1.15 -24.61 -50.28
N TYR A 420 1.35 -24.01 -49.13
CA TYR A 420 0.86 -24.47 -47.84
C TYR A 420 -0.36 -23.65 -47.41
N GLN A 421 -1.34 -24.31 -46.79
CA GLN A 421 -2.43 -23.63 -46.09
C GLN A 421 -2.11 -23.65 -44.59
N GLY A 422 -2.03 -22.46 -43.98
CA GLY A 422 -1.57 -22.24 -42.61
C GLY A 422 -0.62 -21.05 -42.49
N VAL A 423 0.00 -20.89 -41.33
CA VAL A 423 1.10 -19.94 -41.11
C VAL A 423 2.44 -20.68 -41.03
N PRO A 424 3.56 -20.10 -41.53
CA PRO A 424 4.89 -20.70 -41.47
C PRO A 424 5.48 -20.55 -40.05
N THR A 425 4.85 -21.15 -39.04
CA THR A 425 5.32 -21.10 -37.65
C THR A 425 5.03 -22.40 -36.93
N ASN A 426 6.01 -22.89 -36.18
CA ASN A 426 5.88 -24.05 -35.31
C ASN A 426 5.53 -23.58 -33.89
N LEU A 427 4.33 -23.92 -33.41
CA LEU A 427 3.94 -23.73 -32.02
C LEU A 427 3.95 -25.08 -31.30
N PHE A 428 4.82 -25.23 -30.29
CA PHE A 428 4.90 -26.41 -29.44
C PHE A 428 5.11 -27.75 -30.18
N GLY A 429 5.80 -27.76 -31.31
CA GLY A 429 6.11 -28.96 -32.08
C GLY A 429 5.01 -29.41 -33.04
N LEU A 430 3.93 -28.64 -33.18
CA LEU A 430 2.86 -28.90 -34.13
C LEU A 430 3.00 -27.98 -35.34
N GLU A 431 3.06 -28.58 -36.53
CA GLU A 431 2.96 -27.85 -37.79
C GLU A 431 1.51 -27.44 -37.99
N LEU A 432 1.26 -26.13 -37.96
CA LEU A 432 -0.07 -25.53 -38.16
C LEU A 432 -0.38 -25.31 -39.65
N SER A 433 0.43 -25.90 -40.53
CA SER A 433 0.30 -25.78 -41.97
C SER A 433 0.42 -27.13 -42.65
N HIS A 434 -0.29 -27.31 -43.76
CA HIS A 434 -0.21 -28.52 -44.57
C HIS A 434 -0.09 -28.15 -46.05
N PRO A 435 0.63 -28.93 -46.86
CA PRO A 435 0.78 -28.65 -48.29
C PRO A 435 -0.53 -28.93 -49.02
N VAL A 436 -1.05 -27.93 -49.73
CA VAL A 436 -2.27 -28.03 -50.54
C VAL A 436 -1.93 -28.33 -52.00
N GLU A 437 -0.86 -27.71 -52.53
CA GLU A 437 -0.49 -27.85 -53.93
C GLU A 437 1.03 -27.86 -54.09
N ARG A 438 1.56 -28.80 -54.89
CA ARG A 438 2.98 -28.87 -55.23
C ARG A 438 3.16 -28.35 -56.64
N THR A 439 3.89 -27.25 -56.79
CA THR A 439 4.30 -26.74 -58.09
C THR A 439 5.57 -27.51 -58.43
N GLY A 440 5.58 -28.32 -59.50
CA GLY A 440 6.68 -29.24 -59.82
C GLY A 440 8.03 -28.60 -60.18
N LEU A 441 8.30 -27.39 -59.68
CA LEU A 441 9.50 -26.60 -59.83
C LEU A 441 10.51 -26.96 -58.73
N ASP A 442 11.71 -27.35 -59.13
CA ASP A 442 12.80 -27.66 -58.20
C ASP A 442 13.38 -26.36 -57.62
N VAL A 443 13.62 -26.33 -56.31
CA VAL A 443 14.14 -25.14 -55.62
C VAL A 443 15.59 -24.86 -56.03
N ASP A 444 16.31 -25.87 -56.50
CA ASP A 444 17.68 -25.71 -57.01
C ASP A 444 17.72 -24.92 -58.34
N ASP A 445 16.61 -24.88 -59.10
CA ASP A 445 16.48 -24.10 -60.33
C ASP A 445 16.10 -22.62 -60.08
N LEU A 446 15.84 -22.26 -58.82
CA LEU A 446 15.45 -20.90 -58.43
C LEU A 446 16.66 -20.01 -58.09
N PRO A 447 16.63 -18.71 -58.45
CA PRO A 447 17.63 -17.74 -58.00
C PRO A 447 17.75 -17.64 -56.46
N GLU A 448 18.93 -17.30 -55.95
CA GLU A 448 19.27 -17.33 -54.51
C GLU A 448 18.39 -16.39 -53.64
N ASN A 449 17.91 -15.29 -54.21
CA ASN A 449 16.95 -14.39 -53.56
C ASN A 449 15.59 -15.08 -53.33
N TRP A 450 15.09 -15.84 -54.30
CA TRP A 450 13.83 -16.58 -54.19
C TRP A 450 13.96 -17.75 -53.21
N ARG A 451 15.09 -18.47 -53.20
CA ARG A 451 15.35 -19.53 -52.20
C ARG A 451 15.29 -18.98 -50.77
N THR A 452 15.90 -17.82 -50.53
CA THR A 452 15.91 -17.18 -49.20
C THR A 452 14.53 -16.65 -48.79
N GLN A 453 13.69 -16.24 -49.75
CA GLN A 453 12.33 -15.77 -49.48
C GLN A 453 11.35 -16.93 -49.26
N LEU A 454 11.48 -18.02 -50.01
CA LEU A 454 10.70 -19.25 -49.82
C LEU A 454 11.00 -19.94 -48.49
N ASP A 455 12.25 -19.89 -48.03
CA ASP A 455 12.65 -20.41 -46.70
C ASP A 455 11.96 -19.65 -45.55
N ARG A 456 11.65 -18.37 -45.76
CA ARG A 456 10.93 -17.54 -44.77
C ARG A 456 9.40 -17.69 -44.85
N GLY A 457 8.88 -18.27 -45.93
CA GLY A 457 7.45 -18.35 -46.22
C GLY A 457 6.89 -17.02 -46.73
N ILE A 458 6.43 -16.98 -47.97
CA ILE A 458 5.76 -15.80 -48.55
C ILE A 458 4.26 -15.97 -48.32
N VAL A 459 3.64 -15.09 -47.53
CA VAL A 459 2.24 -15.21 -47.07
C VAL A 459 1.27 -14.49 -48.00
N PHE A 460 0.11 -15.09 -48.24
CA PHE A 460 -1.00 -14.59 -49.04
C PHE A 460 -2.34 -14.80 -48.34
N ASP A 461 -3.28 -13.90 -48.61
CA ASP A 461 -4.63 -13.93 -48.03
C ASP A 461 -5.58 -14.90 -48.76
N ASP A 462 -5.25 -15.32 -49.98
CA ASP A 462 -6.06 -16.25 -50.79
C ASP A 462 -5.19 -17.22 -51.61
N LEU A 463 -5.77 -18.37 -51.99
CA LEU A 463 -5.11 -19.42 -52.76
C LEU A 463 -4.82 -18.98 -54.21
N ASP A 464 -5.71 -18.20 -54.82
CA ASP A 464 -5.54 -17.75 -56.20
C ASP A 464 -4.38 -16.73 -56.30
N ASP A 465 -4.18 -15.91 -55.27
CA ASP A 465 -3.04 -14.99 -55.17
C ASP A 465 -1.72 -15.76 -55.03
N ALA A 466 -1.70 -16.80 -54.18
CA ALA A 466 -0.53 -17.67 -54.02
C ALA A 466 -0.16 -18.40 -55.33
N ARG A 467 -1.15 -18.84 -56.11
CA ARG A 467 -0.96 -19.46 -57.43
C ARG A 467 -0.42 -18.47 -58.46
N ALA A 468 -1.03 -17.28 -58.55
CA ALA A 468 -0.58 -16.25 -59.48
C ALA A 468 0.88 -15.85 -59.23
N HIS A 469 1.30 -15.80 -57.96
CA HIS A 469 2.69 -15.51 -57.61
C HIS A 469 3.64 -16.68 -57.88
N ALA A 470 3.19 -17.92 -57.66
CA ALA A 470 3.95 -19.11 -58.05
C ALA A 470 4.22 -19.17 -59.55
N GLU A 471 3.21 -18.87 -60.38
CA GLU A 471 3.35 -18.79 -61.84
C GLU A 471 4.31 -17.68 -62.27
N GLN A 472 4.31 -16.53 -61.58
CA GLN A 472 5.25 -15.45 -61.85
C GLN A 472 6.70 -15.88 -61.56
N ILE A 473 6.95 -16.54 -60.43
CA ILE A 473 8.28 -17.06 -60.07
C ILE A 473 8.75 -18.10 -61.09
N GLU A 474 7.85 -18.98 -61.58
CA GLU A 474 8.16 -19.94 -62.64
C GLU A 474 8.52 -19.24 -63.97
N GLN A 475 7.78 -18.19 -64.35
CA GLN A 475 8.06 -17.41 -65.56
C GLN A 475 9.39 -16.67 -65.49
N GLU A 476 9.70 -16.04 -64.35
CA GLU A 476 10.96 -15.34 -64.12
C GLU A 476 12.15 -16.31 -64.12
N SER A 477 12.02 -17.47 -63.47
CA SER A 477 13.05 -18.52 -63.49
C SER A 477 13.31 -19.04 -64.91
N ARG A 478 12.26 -19.28 -65.71
CA ARG A 478 12.40 -19.69 -67.12
C ARG A 478 13.04 -18.62 -68.00
N ALA A 479 12.69 -17.35 -67.80
CA ALA A 479 13.29 -16.24 -68.54
C ALA A 479 14.80 -16.09 -68.24
N LEU A 480 15.19 -16.23 -66.97
CA LEU A 480 16.59 -16.21 -66.54
C LEU A 480 17.38 -17.43 -67.04
N ALA A 481 16.75 -18.61 -67.10
CA ALA A 481 17.35 -19.82 -67.69
C ALA A 481 17.61 -19.68 -69.20
N GLN A 482 16.72 -19.00 -69.94
CA GLN A 482 16.92 -18.71 -71.37
C GLN A 482 18.02 -17.67 -71.62
N GLN A 483 18.12 -16.63 -70.78
CA GLN A 483 19.20 -15.64 -70.84
C GLN A 483 20.58 -16.28 -70.58
N SER A 484 20.65 -17.24 -69.66
CA SER A 484 21.88 -17.98 -69.34
C SER A 484 22.31 -18.95 -70.46
N GLN A 485 21.41 -19.35 -71.35
CA GLN A 485 21.72 -20.15 -72.55
C GLN A 485 22.20 -19.28 -73.72
N ASP A 486 21.65 -18.07 -73.88
CA ASP A 486 22.02 -17.13 -74.97
C ASP A 486 23.42 -16.51 -74.75
N ASP A 487 23.83 -16.30 -73.49
CA ASP A 487 25.19 -15.86 -73.15
C ASP A 487 26.24 -16.99 -73.28
N GLY A 488 25.80 -18.26 -73.35
CA GLY A 488 26.66 -19.44 -73.52
C GLY A 488 27.16 -19.67 -74.95
N GLU A 489 26.49 -19.10 -75.97
CA GLU A 489 26.83 -19.31 -77.38
C GLU A 489 27.87 -18.32 -77.95
N SER A 490 28.38 -17.39 -77.12
CA SER A 490 29.32 -16.34 -77.56
C SER A 490 30.75 -16.44 -76.98
N SER A 491 31.12 -17.58 -76.36
CA SER A 491 32.45 -17.75 -75.74
C SER A 491 33.21 -19.04 -76.09
N GLU A 492 32.94 -19.67 -77.23
CA GLU A 492 33.73 -20.80 -77.75
C GLU A 492 34.29 -20.54 -79.15
N ASP A 493 35.14 -19.52 -79.32
CA ASP A 493 35.96 -19.43 -80.54
C ASP A 493 37.28 -18.65 -80.31
N ALA A 494 38.12 -19.12 -79.37
CA ALA A 494 39.55 -18.80 -79.34
C ALA A 494 40.34 -19.68 -78.36
N LYS A 495 40.69 -20.91 -78.74
CA LYS A 495 41.97 -21.53 -78.35
C LYS A 495 42.26 -22.83 -79.12
N THR A 496 43.18 -22.75 -80.06
CA THR A 496 44.00 -23.90 -80.49
C THR A 496 45.40 -23.40 -80.84
N LYS A 497 46.40 -24.23 -80.52
CA LYS A 497 47.87 -24.03 -80.53
C LYS A 497 48.42 -23.55 -79.18
N ASP A 498 49.43 -24.18 -78.57
CA ASP A 498 50.50 -24.98 -79.16
C ASP A 498 51.11 -25.99 -78.17
N THR A 499 51.96 -26.82 -78.75
CA THR A 499 52.57 -28.10 -78.36
C THR A 499 53.69 -28.07 -77.29
N ASP A 500 53.89 -29.25 -76.68
CA ASP A 500 55.09 -29.86 -76.08
C ASP A 500 56.32 -29.00 -75.67
N THR A 501 56.87 -29.24 -74.46
CA THR A 501 58.23 -29.81 -74.22
C THR A 501 58.65 -29.77 -72.73
N LYS A 502 58.92 -30.96 -72.17
CA LYS A 502 59.97 -31.45 -71.24
C LYS A 502 60.80 -30.51 -70.32
N GLY A 503 60.98 -30.97 -69.06
CA GLY A 503 62.10 -30.70 -68.13
C GLY A 503 61.79 -29.61 -67.10
N ASP A 504 62.26 -29.58 -65.85
CA ASP A 504 63.12 -30.41 -65.02
C ASP A 504 62.92 -29.91 -63.56
N THR A 505 63.37 -30.71 -62.61
CA THR A 505 63.48 -30.60 -61.15
C THR A 505 63.45 -29.26 -60.37
N THR A 506 63.09 -29.46 -59.09
CA THR A 506 63.66 -28.94 -57.83
C THR A 506 63.08 -27.69 -57.15
N ASP A 507 62.58 -27.99 -55.94
CA ASP A 507 62.92 -27.42 -54.65
C ASP A 507 62.34 -26.10 -54.14
N ASP A 508 61.89 -26.25 -52.90
CA ASP A 508 62.06 -25.36 -51.76
C ASP A 508 61.13 -24.16 -51.56
N ALA A 509 60.29 -24.39 -50.55
CA ALA A 509 60.39 -23.71 -49.25
C ALA A 509 59.59 -22.42 -49.02
N LYS A 510 58.88 -22.52 -47.89
CA LYS A 510 58.82 -21.55 -46.78
C LYS A 510 57.92 -20.32 -46.91
N SER A 511 56.97 -20.34 -45.98
CA SER A 511 56.82 -19.34 -44.91
C SER A 511 56.30 -17.96 -45.27
N ALA A 512 55.14 -17.63 -44.73
CA ALA A 512 54.95 -16.66 -43.63
C ALA A 512 53.42 -16.53 -43.45
N ASP A 513 52.81 -16.86 -42.31
CA ASP A 513 52.93 -16.26 -40.97
C ASP A 513 52.35 -14.83 -40.90
N SER A 514 51.12 -14.75 -40.39
CA SER A 514 50.67 -13.76 -39.38
C SER A 514 49.26 -14.21 -38.93
N LYS A 515 49.03 -14.83 -37.76
CA LYS A 515 49.18 -14.33 -36.38
C LYS A 515 48.65 -12.91 -36.17
N SER A 516 47.47 -12.81 -35.59
CA SER A 516 47.29 -12.37 -34.20
C SER A 516 45.82 -12.59 -33.80
N ASN A 517 45.55 -13.54 -32.90
CA ASN A 517 45.32 -13.34 -31.46
C ASN A 517 44.11 -12.42 -31.20
N GLY A 518 43.05 -12.85 -30.52
CA GLY A 518 42.94 -13.67 -29.31
C GLY A 518 41.98 -12.88 -28.39
N THR A 519 41.15 -13.43 -27.51
CA THR A 519 41.21 -14.65 -26.71
C THR A 519 39.88 -14.79 -25.96
N LYS A 520 39.36 -16.04 -25.94
CA LYS A 520 38.66 -16.83 -24.89
C LYS A 520 37.72 -16.11 -23.88
N THR A 521 36.45 -16.51 -23.74
CA THR A 521 35.91 -17.72 -23.06
C THR A 521 36.47 -18.01 -21.66
N SER A 522 35.60 -17.94 -20.64
CA SER A 522 35.12 -19.07 -19.82
C SER A 522 34.74 -18.63 -18.41
N GLU A 523 33.49 -18.90 -18.02
CA GLU A 523 33.04 -18.91 -16.63
C GLU A 523 32.93 -20.35 -16.12
N GLN A 524 33.22 -20.47 -14.82
CA GLN A 524 32.76 -21.47 -13.85
C GLN A 524 33.29 -22.92 -13.89
N GLN A 525 34.11 -23.24 -12.87
CA GLN A 525 33.76 -24.29 -11.91
C GLN A 525 34.58 -24.18 -10.59
N ASP A 526 33.83 -24.18 -9.49
CA ASP A 526 33.93 -25.08 -8.32
C ASP A 526 35.13 -25.09 -7.35
N GLY A 527 34.78 -25.10 -6.05
CA GLY A 527 35.40 -25.96 -5.03
C GLY A 527 36.56 -25.41 -4.20
N GLY A 528 36.37 -25.29 -2.88
CA GLY A 528 37.48 -25.36 -1.92
C GLY A 528 37.23 -24.80 -0.52
N GLU A 529 37.01 -25.69 0.44
CA GLU A 529 37.09 -25.48 1.89
C GLU A 529 38.44 -24.89 2.34
N ARG A 530 38.41 -23.97 3.31
CA ARG A 530 39.14 -24.01 4.60
C ARG A 530 38.81 -22.83 5.49
#